data_AF-A0A9X2M5G1-F1
#
_entry.id   AF-A0A9X2M5G1-F1
#
_cell.length_a   1.000
_cell.length_b   1.000
_cell.length_c   1.000
_cell.angle_alpha   90.00
_cell.angle_beta   90.00
_cell.angle_gamma   90.00
#
_symmetry.space_group_name_H-M   'P 1'
#
loop_
_entity.id
_entity.type
_entity.pdbx_description
1 polymer ?
#
loop_
_entity_poly.entity_id
_entity_poly.type
_entity_poly.pdbx_seq_one_letter_code
_entity_poly.pdbx_strand_id
1 'polypeptide(L)' 'MSPESLRGWVKRDRIDRGEGGPGELTSAEREELTRLRRQNAEQRKTIEILKKAAAFFARDSDR' A
#
# COMPACT_ATOMS: atom_id res chain seq x y z
N MET A 1 31.65 3.16 -4.73
CA MET A 1 30.50 3.97 -4.26
C MET A 1 30.79 5.43 -4.55
N SER A 2 29.85 6.17 -5.14
CA SER A 2 30.02 7.61 -5.31
C SER A 2 29.73 8.35 -3.99
N PRO A 3 30.35 9.53 -3.74
CA PRO A 3 30.01 10.37 -2.58
C PRO A 3 28.51 10.71 -2.48
N GLU A 4 27.82 10.76 -3.61
CA GLU A 4 26.37 11.00 -3.70
C GLU A 4 25.56 9.80 -3.19
N SER A 5 26.04 8.58 -3.46
CA SER A 5 25.43 7.35 -2.92
C SER A 5 25.50 7.36 -1.39
N LEU A 6 26.65 7.72 -0.81
CA LEU A 6 26.80 7.79 0.65
C LEU A 6 25.91 8.87 1.27
N ARG A 7 25.83 10.06 0.65
CA ARG A 7 24.92 11.14 1.10
C ARG A 7 23.46 10.68 1.13
N GLY A 8 23.03 9.93 0.12
CA GLY A 8 21.69 9.36 0.08
C GLY A 8 21.40 8.40 1.24
N TRP A 9 22.38 7.57 1.61
CA TRP A 9 22.23 6.61 2.71
C TRP A 9 22.16 7.31 4.06
N VAL A 10 23.01 8.32 4.29
CA VAL A 10 22.94 9.14 5.51
C VAL A 10 21.60 9.86 5.62
N LYS A 11 21.08 10.41 4.51
CA LYS A 11 19.75 11.01 4.50
C LYS A 11 18.68 9.99 4.87
N ARG A 12 18.75 8.77 4.32
CA ARG A 12 17.79 7.69 4.61
C ARG A 12 17.83 7.28 6.09
N ASP A 13 19.02 7.08 6.65
CA ASP A 13 19.19 6.73 8.06
C ASP A 13 18.60 7.81 8.99
N ARG A 14 18.79 9.11 8.67
CA ARG A 14 18.15 10.21 9.42
C ARG A 14 16.63 10.14 9.37
N ILE A 15 16.05 9.92 8.19
CA ILE A 15 14.59 9.76 8.05
C ILE A 15 14.11 8.57 8.88
N ASP A 16 14.80 7.43 8.80
CA ASP A 16 14.43 6.20 9.51
C ASP A 16 14.54 6.35 11.04
N ARG A 17 15.33 7.31 11.53
CA ARG A 17 15.41 7.71 12.95
C ARG A 17 14.38 8.76 13.37
N GLY A 18 13.52 9.21 12.46
CA GLY A 18 12.50 10.24 12.74
C GLY A 18 13.00 11.68 12.62
N GLU A 19 14.20 11.91 12.07
CA GLU A 19 14.75 13.24 11.80
C GLU A 19 14.37 13.76 10.40
N GLY A 20 13.42 13.10 9.74
CA GLY A 20 12.91 13.48 8.42
C GLY A 20 12.06 14.75 8.45
N GLY A 21 11.90 15.38 7.29
CA GLY A 21 10.96 16.48 7.11
C GLY A 21 9.49 16.02 7.12
N PRO A 22 8.53 16.95 7.24
CA PRO A 22 7.10 16.63 7.14
C PRO A 22 6.77 15.84 5.87
N GLY A 23 6.10 14.69 6.03
CA GLY A 23 5.70 13.81 4.93
C GLY A 23 6.80 12.87 4.42
N GLU A 24 8.02 12.92 4.95
CA GLU A 24 9.02 11.88 4.69
C GLU A 24 8.68 10.62 5.50
N LEU A 25 8.43 9.52 4.78
CA LEU A 25 8.21 8.21 5.38
C LEU A 25 9.53 7.50 5.62
N THR A 26 9.64 6.90 6.79
CA THR A 26 10.62 5.85 7.09
C THR A 26 10.51 4.70 6.10
N SER A 27 11.56 3.90 5.98
CA SER A 27 11.58 2.67 5.18
C SER A 27 10.42 1.74 5.57
N ALA A 28 10.21 1.54 6.88
CA ALA A 28 9.16 0.69 7.41
C ALA A 28 7.75 1.21 7.07
N GLU A 29 7.49 2.51 7.23
CA GLU A 29 6.20 3.10 6.87
C GLU A 29 5.91 3.01 5.37
N ARG A 30 6.95 3.14 4.54
CA ARG A 30 6.82 3.05 3.08
C ARG A 30 6.51 1.62 2.62
N GLU A 31 7.15 0.63 3.25
CA GLU A 31 6.86 -0.79 3.04
C GLU A 31 5.42 -1.12 3.46
N GLU A 32 5.02 -0.65 4.64
CA GLU A 32 3.67 -0.86 5.18
C GLU A 32 2.60 -0.21 4.29
N LEU A 33 2.82 1.03 3.84
CA LEU A 33 1.92 1.71 2.91
C LEU A 33 1.75 0.92 1.60
N THR A 34 2.83 0.32 1.11
CA THR A 34 2.80 -0.51 -0.11
C THR A 34 2.00 -1.79 0.13
N ARG A 35 2.22 -2.46 1.27
CA ARG A 35 1.46 -3.64 1.69
C ARG A 35 -0.03 -3.34 1.80
N LEU A 36 -0.40 -2.26 2.48
CA LEU A 36 -1.78 -1.85 2.67
C LEU A 36 -2.46 -1.51 1.35
N ARG A 37 -1.79 -0.79 0.44
CA ARG A 37 -2.34 -0.50 -0.90
C ARG A 37 -2.61 -1.77 -1.69
N ARG A 38 -1.71 -2.75 -1.63
CA ARG A 38 -1.90 -4.06 -2.28
C ARG A 38 -3.08 -4.81 -1.67
N GLN A 39 -3.18 -4.85 -0.35
CA GLN A 39 -4.30 -5.51 0.35
C GLN A 39 -5.63 -4.85 0.01
N ASN A 40 -5.70 -3.52 0.01
CA ASN A 40 -6.93 -2.80 -0.30
C ASN A 40 -7.37 -3.04 -1.76
N ALA A 41 -6.43 -3.08 -2.70
CA ALA A 41 -6.72 -3.41 -4.09
C ALA A 41 -7.31 -4.82 -4.22
N GLU A 42 -6.77 -5.80 -3.50
CA GLU A 42 -7.27 -7.17 -3.52
C GLU A 42 -8.67 -7.27 -2.88
N GLN A 43 -8.86 -6.65 -1.72
CA GLN A 43 -10.16 -6.59 -1.05
C GLN A 43 -11.25 -6.00 -1.96
N ARG A 44 -10.93 -4.91 -2.68
CA ARG A 44 -11.86 -4.30 -3.64
C ARG A 44 -12.26 -5.28 -4.74
N LYS A 45 -11.32 -6.03 -5.31
CA LYS A 45 -11.63 -7.06 -6.32
C LYS A 45 -12.55 -8.14 -5.77
N THR A 46 -12.26 -8.65 -4.57
CA THR A 46 -13.10 -9.66 -3.90
C THR A 46 -14.51 -9.13 -3.69
N ILE A 47 -14.66 -7.92 -3.17
CA ILE A 47 -15.97 -7.27 -2.98
C ILE A 47 -16.73 -7.20 -4.30
N GLU A 48 -16.09 -6.80 -5.40
CA GLU A 48 -16.75 -6.71 -6.71
C GLU A 48 -17.19 -8.08 -7.24
N ILE A 49 -16.41 -9.15 -7.02
CA ILE A 49 -16.81 -10.52 -7.37
C ILE A 49 -18.04 -10.92 -6.55
N LEU A 50 -18.03 -10.68 -5.24
CA LEU A 50 -19.13 -11.02 -4.35
C LEU A 50 -20.41 -10.26 -4.71
N LYS A 51 -20.31 -8.97 -5.05
CA LYS A 51 -21.46 -8.19 -5.53
C LYS A 51 -22.06 -8.77 -6.81
N LYS A 52 -21.21 -9.15 -7.79
CA LYS A 52 -21.68 -9.77 -9.04
C LYS A 52 -22.36 -11.11 -8.78
N ALA A 53 -21.78 -11.94 -7.91
CA ALA A 53 -22.37 -13.21 -7.50
C ALA A 53 -23.73 -13.00 -6.83
N ALA A 54 -23.81 -12.09 -5.86
CA ALA A 54 -25.06 -11.76 -5.17
C ALA A 54 -26.13 -11.26 -6.15
N ALA A 55 -25.78 -10.38 -7.09
CA ALA A 55 -26.70 -9.90 -8.12
C ALA A 55 -27.16 -11.01 -9.08
N PHE A 56 -26.28 -11.95 -9.43
CA PHE A 56 -26.64 -13.11 -10.25
C PHE A 56 -27.66 -14.00 -9.53
N PHE A 57 -27.38 -14.38 -8.28
CA PHE A 57 -28.26 -15.27 -7.51
C PHE A 57 -29.60 -14.64 -7.15
N ALA A 58 -29.64 -13.34 -6.86
CA ALA A 58 -30.91 -12.63 -6.63
C ALA A 58 -31.82 -12.71 -7.86
N ARG A 59 -31.28 -12.48 -9.07
CA ARG A 59 -32.05 -12.56 -10.32
C ARG A 59 -32.53 -13.98 -10.65
N ASP A 60 -31.74 -15.00 -10.29
CA ASP A 60 -32.10 -16.40 -10.51
C ASP A 60 -33.21 -16.86 -9.55
N SER A 61 -33.22 -16.32 -8.33
CA SER A 61 -34.23 -16.65 -7.31
C SER A 61 -35.61 -16.05 -7.61
N ASP A 62 -35.68 -14.99 -8.41
CA ASP A 62 -36.93 -14.31 -8.82
C ASP A 62 -37.59 -14.98 -10.05
N ARG A 63 -36.98 -16.01 -10.64
CA ARG A 63 -37.45 -16.72 -11.85
C ARG A 63 -38.16 -18.02 -11.52
#